data_AF-A0A6P0DS60-F1
#
_entry.id   AF-A0A6P0DS60-F1
#
_cell.length_a   1.000
_cell.length_b   1.000
_cell.length_c   1.000
_cell.angle_alpha   90.00
_cell.angle_beta   90.00
_cell.angle_gamma   90.00
#
_symmetry.space_group_name_H-M   'P 1'
#
loop_
_entity.id
_entity.type
_entity.pdbx_description
1 polymer ?
#
loop_
_entity_poly.entity_id
_entity_poly.type
_entity_poly.pdbx_seq_one_letter_code
_entity_poly.pdbx_strand_id
1 'polypeptide(L)'
;HLIFPSIPWAACAALGAIVAPPDAVAARAVLQRVRLPRRLQILLEGESLLNDASGLVLFRFAVAAAATGAFSAAEAGGSFLVLALGGAVVGIVVGTAWFKLVRLLGDEYLIIAASVLLGWIAYLAGEQLHVSGVIATVTAG
;
A
#
# COMPACT_ATOMS: atom_id res chain seq x y z
N HIS A 1 -16.56 -4.87 -20.94
CA HIS A 1 -17.37 -4.03 -21.85
C HIS A 1 -17.84 -4.74 -23.12
N LEU A 2 -17.01 -5.57 -23.79
CA LEU A 2 -17.44 -6.29 -25.02
C LEU A 2 -18.53 -7.36 -24.77
N ILE A 3 -18.54 -7.99 -23.60
CA ILE A 3 -19.50 -9.05 -23.24
C ILE A 3 -20.74 -8.47 -22.52
N PHE A 4 -20.56 -7.39 -21.75
CA PHE A 4 -21.62 -6.67 -21.05
C PHE A 4 -21.46 -5.16 -21.28
N PRO A 5 -22.15 -4.58 -22.29
CA PRO A 5 -22.04 -3.17 -22.65
C PRO A 5 -22.74 -2.22 -21.67
N SER A 6 -23.64 -2.75 -20.83
CA SER A 6 -24.34 -1.99 -19.79
C SER A 6 -23.47 -1.61 -18.60
N ILE A 7 -22.27 -2.20 -18.47
CA ILE A 7 -21.34 -1.91 -17.39
C ILE A 7 -20.49 -0.69 -17.78
N PRO A 8 -20.51 0.40 -16.98
CA PRO A 8 -19.68 1.57 -17.23
C PRO A 8 -18.18 1.23 -17.27
N TRP A 9 -17.41 1.90 -18.13
CA TRP A 9 -15.96 1.73 -18.22
C TRP A 9 -15.24 1.90 -16.88
N ALA A 10 -15.71 2.82 -16.04
CA ALA A 10 -15.19 3.04 -14.71
C ALA A 10 -15.35 1.80 -13.80
N ALA A 11 -16.49 1.10 -13.88
CA ALA A 11 -16.69 -0.14 -13.13
C ALA A 11 -15.79 -1.28 -13.66
N CYS A 12 -15.57 -1.35 -14.97
CA CYS A 12 -14.60 -2.28 -15.56
C CYS A 12 -13.17 -1.99 -15.11
N ALA A 13 -12.78 -0.71 -15.06
CA ALA A 13 -11.47 -0.28 -14.56
C ALA A 13 -11.30 -0.56 -13.06
N ALA A 14 -12.36 -0.40 -12.25
CA ALA A 14 -12.34 -0.69 -10.83
C ALA A 14 -12.15 -2.18 -10.57
N LEU A 15 -12.88 -3.03 -11.30
CA LEU A 15 -12.69 -4.48 -11.27
C LEU A 15 -11.27 -4.87 -11.68
N GLY A 16 -10.77 -4.29 -12.78
CA GLY A 16 -9.39 -4.50 -13.22
C GLY A 16 -8.39 -4.12 -12.14
N ALA A 17 -8.58 -2.97 -11.48
CA ALA A 17 -7.69 -2.47 -10.44
C ALA A 17 -7.68 -3.32 -9.16
N ILE A 18 -8.83 -3.90 -8.77
CA ILE A 18 -8.93 -4.81 -7.62
C ILE A 18 -8.28 -6.16 -7.91
N VAL A 19 -8.38 -6.66 -9.15
CA VAL A 19 -7.88 -7.98 -9.53
C VAL A 19 -6.43 -7.94 -10.05
N ALA A 20 -5.98 -6.77 -10.52
CA ALA A 20 -4.67 -6.59 -11.13
C ALA A 20 -3.50 -6.94 -10.21
N PRO A 21 -3.52 -6.70 -8.89
CA PRO A 21 -2.37 -6.98 -8.06
C PRO A 21 -2.06 -8.48 -8.01
N PRO A 22 -0.95 -8.97 -8.61
CA PRO A 22 -0.49 -10.34 -8.37
C PRO A 22 -0.20 -10.56 -6.89
N ASP A 23 -0.75 -11.65 -6.34
CA ASP A 23 -0.47 -12.09 -4.98
C ASP A 23 0.96 -12.68 -4.92
N ALA A 24 1.93 -11.83 -4.57
CA ALA A 24 3.31 -12.29 -4.41
C ALA A 24 3.48 -13.22 -3.20
N VAL A 25 2.52 -13.25 -2.27
CA VAL A 25 2.50 -14.24 -1.18
C VAL A 25 2.20 -15.62 -1.74
N ALA A 26 1.24 -15.73 -2.66
CA ALA A 26 0.95 -16.97 -3.39
C ALA A 26 2.16 -17.41 -4.23
N ALA A 27 2.80 -16.49 -4.96
CA ALA A 27 4.01 -16.80 -5.71
C ALA A 27 5.16 -17.28 -4.80
N ARG A 28 5.37 -16.62 -3.65
CA ARG A 28 6.33 -17.05 -2.62
C ARG A 28 6.00 -18.42 -2.08
N ALA A 29 4.75 -18.72 -1.75
CA ALA A 29 4.34 -20.01 -1.18
C ALA A 29 4.65 -21.19 -2.12
N VAL A 30 4.51 -20.99 -3.44
CA VAL A 30 4.91 -21.98 -4.44
C VAL A 30 6.43 -22.07 -4.55
N LEU A 31 7.11 -20.92 -4.57
CA LEU A 31 8.55 -20.82 -4.75
C LEU A 31 9.36 -21.17 -3.49
N GLN A 32 8.76 -21.28 -2.31
CA GLN A 32 9.43 -21.68 -1.06
C GLN A 32 10.07 -23.08 -1.15
N ARG A 33 9.60 -23.94 -2.06
CA ARG A 33 10.20 -25.26 -2.34
C ARG A 33 11.47 -25.17 -3.19
N VAL A 34 11.81 -23.98 -3.70
CA VAL A 34 12.97 -23.67 -4.53
C VAL A 34 13.83 -22.64 -3.78
N ARG A 35 15.14 -22.88 -3.66
CA ARG A 35 16.04 -21.90 -3.02
C ARG A 35 16.21 -20.67 -3.90
N LEU A 36 15.39 -19.64 -3.67
CA LEU A 36 15.51 -18.35 -4.34
C LEU A 36 16.69 -17.54 -3.75
N PRO A 37 17.58 -16.97 -4.58
CA PRO A 37 18.58 -15.99 -4.15
C PRO A 37 17.94 -14.81 -3.41
N ARG A 38 18.59 -14.32 -2.35
CA ARG A 38 18.08 -13.22 -1.49
C ARG A 38 17.69 -11.96 -2.29
N ARG A 39 18.39 -11.67 -3.38
CA ARG A 39 18.07 -10.53 -4.28
C ARG A 39 16.71 -10.69 -4.98
N LEU A 40 16.37 -11.89 -5.43
CA LEU A 40 15.08 -12.16 -6.08
C LEU A 40 13.92 -12.08 -5.08
N GLN A 41 14.14 -12.51 -3.83
CA GLN A 41 13.13 -12.40 -2.78
C GLN A 41 12.80 -10.95 -2.43
N ILE A 42 13.82 -10.08 -2.36
CA ILE A 42 13.64 -8.64 -2.10
C ILE A 42 12.96 -7.96 -3.30
N LEU A 43 13.34 -8.34 -4.53
CA LEU A 43 12.74 -7.76 -5.74
C LEU A 43 11.25 -8.10 -5.84
N LEU A 44 10.87 -9.36 -5.62
CA LEU A 44 9.47 -9.80 -5.65
C LEU A 44 8.63 -9.13 -4.56
N GLU A 45 9.20 -8.94 -3.37
CA GLU A 45 8.53 -8.26 -2.25
C GLU A 45 8.34 -6.77 -2.55
N GLY A 46 9.36 -6.11 -3.12
CA GLY A 46 9.27 -4.73 -3.58
C GLY A 46 8.26 -4.53 -4.72
N GLU A 47 8.24 -5.45 -5.70
CA GLU A 47 7.28 -5.42 -6.81
C GLU A 47 5.85 -5.56 -6.29
N SER A 48 5.60 -6.52 -5.39
CA SER A 48 4.28 -6.71 -4.78
C SER A 48 3.79 -5.48 -4.02
N LEU A 49 4.66 -4.86 -3.23
CA LEU A 49 4.33 -3.66 -2.46
C LEU A 49 3.98 -2.48 -3.36
N LEU A 50 4.77 -2.25 -4.42
CA LEU A 50 4.49 -1.21 -5.41
C LEU A 50 3.17 -1.48 -6.15
N ASN A 51 2.89 -2.74 -6.42
CA ASN A 51 1.73 -3.20 -7.15
C ASN A 51 0.43 -3.13 -6.31
N ASP A 52 0.47 -3.47 -5.02
CA ASP A 52 -0.65 -3.25 -4.08
C ASP A 52 -0.99 -1.76 -3.97
N ALA A 53 0.04 -0.91 -3.83
CA ALA A 53 -0.15 0.53 -3.79
C ALA A 53 -0.76 1.06 -5.09
N SER A 54 -0.30 0.57 -6.24
CA SER A 54 -0.80 0.96 -7.57
C SER A 54 -2.24 0.50 -7.79
N GLY A 55 -2.59 -0.72 -7.40
CA GLY A 55 -3.93 -1.29 -7.51
C GLY A 55 -4.96 -0.54 -6.67
N LEU A 56 -4.65 -0.26 -5.39
CA LEU A 56 -5.50 0.53 -4.51
C LEU A 56 -5.80 1.92 -5.08
N VAL A 57 -4.79 2.54 -5.67
CA VAL A 57 -4.89 3.88 -6.27
C VAL A 57 -5.73 3.86 -7.53
N LEU A 58 -5.47 2.92 -8.45
CA LEU A 58 -6.30 2.75 -9.65
C LEU A 58 -7.76 2.46 -9.27
N PHE A 59 -7.99 1.66 -8.23
CA PHE A 59 -9.33 1.34 -7.75
C PHE A 59 -10.05 2.59 -7.22
N ARG A 60 -9.39 3.40 -6.39
CA ARG A 60 -9.95 4.67 -5.89
C ARG A 60 -10.33 5.61 -7.05
N PHE A 61 -9.51 5.71 -8.10
CA PHE A 61 -9.84 6.54 -9.26
C PHE A 61 -10.99 5.99 -10.09
N ALA A 62 -11.02 4.67 -10.28
CA ALA A 62 -12.09 4.04 -11.02
C ALA A 62 -13.44 4.19 -10.30
N VAL A 63 -13.46 4.08 -8.96
CA VAL A 63 -14.65 4.34 -8.14
C VAL A 63 -15.05 5.81 -8.19
N ALA A 64 -14.11 6.74 -8.07
CA ALA A 64 -14.39 8.17 -8.18
C ALA A 64 -14.99 8.54 -9.55
N ALA A 65 -14.41 8.05 -10.64
CA ALA A 65 -14.92 8.25 -11.99
C ALA A 65 -16.31 7.61 -12.20
N ALA A 66 -16.57 6.46 -11.58
CA ALA A 66 -17.89 5.83 -11.61
C ALA A 66 -18.94 6.66 -10.85
N ALA A 67 -18.54 7.34 -9.77
CA ALA A 67 -19.43 8.16 -8.94
C ALA A 67 -19.69 9.56 -9.53
N THR A 68 -18.69 10.17 -10.17
CA THR A 68 -18.78 11.55 -10.68
C THR A 68 -19.09 11.65 -12.17
N GLY A 69 -18.90 10.56 -12.94
CA GLY A 69 -19.11 10.53 -14.38
C GLY A 69 -18.02 11.25 -15.21
N ALA A 70 -17.02 11.85 -14.56
CA ALA A 70 -15.91 12.56 -15.20
C ALA A 70 -14.56 12.02 -14.71
N PHE A 71 -13.64 11.74 -15.63
CA PHE A 71 -12.29 11.27 -15.33
C PHE A 71 -11.26 12.33 -15.73
N SER A 72 -10.45 12.78 -14.76
CA SER A 72 -9.31 13.66 -14.99
C SER A 72 -8.02 12.92 -14.61
N ALA A 73 -7.22 12.56 -15.61
CA ALA A 73 -5.94 11.88 -15.38
C ALA A 73 -4.94 12.76 -14.61
N ALA A 74 -5.00 14.09 -14.78
CA ALA A 74 -4.15 15.04 -14.08
C ALA A 74 -4.51 15.15 -12.60
N GLU A 75 -5.82 15.20 -12.29
CA GLU A 75 -6.31 15.23 -10.91
C GLU A 75 -6.03 13.91 -10.20
N ALA A 76 -6.24 12.79 -10.89
CA ALA A 76 -5.85 11.47 -10.40
C ALA A 76 -4.34 11.40 -10.09
N GLY A 77 -3.48 11.80 -11.03
CA GLY A 77 -2.03 11.85 -10.81
C GLY A 77 -1.64 12.73 -9.61
N GLY A 78 -2.28 13.90 -9.47
CA GLY A 78 -2.06 14.80 -8.33
C GLY A 78 -2.47 14.16 -7.00
N SER A 79 -3.69 13.62 -6.91
CA SER A 79 -4.17 12.93 -5.70
C SER A 79 -3.31 11.73 -5.34
N PHE A 80 -2.82 10.97 -6.32
CA PHE A 80 -1.89 9.86 -6.07
C PHE A 80 -0.59 10.36 -5.42
N LEU A 81 0.02 11.39 -5.98
CA LEU A 81 1.26 11.96 -5.43
C LEU A 81 1.06 12.46 -4.00
N VAL A 82 -0.07 13.10 -3.71
CA VAL A 82 -0.40 13.55 -2.35
C VAL A 82 -0.55 12.36 -1.40
N LEU A 83 -1.32 11.34 -1.79
CA LEU A 83 -1.52 10.14 -0.97
C LEU A 83 -0.21 9.38 -0.72
N ALA A 84 0.63 9.25 -1.74
CA ALA A 84 1.89 8.52 -1.69
C ALA A 84 2.97 9.26 -0.91
N LEU A 85 3.24 10.53 -1.26
CA LEU A 85 4.24 11.35 -0.58
C LEU A 85 3.80 11.65 0.86
N GLY A 86 2.53 11.96 1.07
CA GLY A 86 1.97 12.16 2.41
C GLY A 86 2.12 10.92 3.28
N GLY A 87 1.79 9.74 2.74
CA GLY A 87 1.99 8.46 3.42
C GLY A 87 3.46 8.22 3.77
N ALA A 88 4.37 8.44 2.82
CA ALA A 88 5.81 8.29 3.05
C ALA A 88 6.33 9.22 4.15
N VAL A 89 5.92 10.50 4.14
CA VAL A 89 6.29 11.47 5.18
C VAL A 89 5.79 11.03 6.55
N VAL A 90 4.54 10.59 6.66
CA VAL A 90 3.97 10.07 7.92
C VAL A 90 4.77 8.88 8.41
N GLY A 91 5.07 7.92 7.52
CA GLY A 91 5.86 6.74 7.87
C GLY A 91 7.27 7.09 8.36
N ILE A 92 7.97 8.01 7.68
CA ILE A 92 9.29 8.49 8.13
C ILE A 92 9.21 9.11 9.52
N VAL A 93 8.21 9.96 9.78
CA VAL A 93 8.04 10.62 11.08
C VAL A 93 7.77 9.59 12.17
N VAL A 94 6.84 8.67 11.93
CA VAL A 94 6.45 7.62 12.89
C VAL A 94 7.61 6.66 13.14
N GLY A 95 8.28 6.18 12.10
CA GLY A 95 9.45 5.29 12.21
C GLY A 95 10.63 5.95 12.93
N THR A 96 10.87 7.25 12.68
CA THR A 96 11.92 7.99 13.41
C THR A 96 11.57 8.19 14.88
N ALA A 97 10.31 8.48 15.20
CA ALA A 97 9.84 8.58 16.59
C ALA A 97 9.96 7.23 17.31
N TRP A 98 9.58 6.14 16.62
CA TRP A 98 9.73 4.78 17.09
C TRP A 98 11.18 4.43 17.42
N PHE A 99 12.11 4.71 16.51
CA PHE A 99 13.53 4.44 16.72
C PHE A 99 14.11 5.15 17.96
N LYS A 100 13.60 6.34 18.29
CA LYS A 100 13.98 7.04 19.52
C LYS A 100 13.35 6.41 20.76
N LEU A 101 12.07 6.03 20.67
CA LEU A 101 11.32 5.44 21.77
C LEU A 101 11.83 4.04 22.13
N VAL A 102 12.13 3.20 21.14
CA VAL A 102 12.59 1.82 21.33
C VAL A 102 13.93 1.74 22.04
N ARG A 103 14.77 2.78 21.93
CA ARG A 103 16.04 2.88 22.68
C ARG A 103 15.83 3.17 24.17
N LEU A 104 14.67 3.67 24.56
CA LEU A 104 14.29 3.88 25.96
C LEU A 104 13.67 2.61 26.58
N LEU A 105 13.23 1.68 25.73
CA LEU A 105 12.68 0.40 26.13
C LEU A 105 13.84 -0.54 26.45
N GLY A 106 13.99 -0.90 27.73
CA GLY A 106 15.05 -1.80 28.22
C GLY A 106 14.66 -3.28 28.25
N ASP A 107 13.45 -3.62 27.80
CA ASP A 107 12.86 -4.96 27.86
C ASP A 107 12.53 -5.47 26.46
N GLU A 108 13.05 -6.66 26.13
CA GLU A 108 12.93 -7.27 24.81
C GLU A 108 11.50 -7.64 24.42
N TYR A 109 10.67 -8.08 25.38
CA TYR A 109 9.25 -8.36 25.14
C TYR A 109 8.48 -7.09 24.83
N LEU A 110 8.81 -6.00 25.52
CA LEU A 110 8.19 -4.69 25.29
C LEU A 110 8.57 -4.11 23.92
N ILE A 111 9.82 -4.31 23.49
CA ILE A 111 10.28 -3.95 22.13
C ILE A 111 9.50 -4.73 21.07
N ILE A 112 9.34 -6.05 21.24
CA ILE A 112 8.59 -6.89 20.29
C ILE A 112 7.13 -6.44 20.21
N ALA A 113 6.46 -6.32 21.36
CA ALA A 113 5.06 -5.91 21.42
C ALA A 113 4.84 -4.55 20.76
N ALA A 114 5.70 -3.58 21.05
CA ALA A 114 5.54 -2.23 20.52
C ALA A 114 5.99 -2.12 19.05
N SER A 115 6.87 -3.01 18.54
CA SER A 115 7.16 -3.13 17.10
C SER A 115 5.95 -3.64 16.31
N VAL A 116 5.15 -4.55 16.88
CA VAL A 116 3.89 -4.99 16.25
C VAL A 116 2.88 -3.83 16.19
N LEU A 117 2.85 -2.99 17.23
CA LEU A 117 1.98 -1.81 17.28
C LEU A 117 2.40 -0.70 16.32
N LEU A 118 3.70 -0.59 16.00
CA LEU A 118 4.24 0.42 15.10
C LEU A 118 3.47 0.47 13.76
N GLY A 119 3.25 -0.70 13.15
CA GLY A 119 2.57 -0.77 11.87
C GLY A 119 1.14 -0.24 11.94
N TRP A 120 0.40 -0.60 12.98
CA TRP A 120 -0.96 -0.09 13.21
C TRP A 120 -0.98 1.41 13.49
N ILE A 121 -0.02 1.92 14.28
CA ILE A 121 0.09 3.35 14.58
C ILE A 121 0.36 4.14 13.29
N ALA A 122 1.29 3.68 12.46
CA ALA A 122 1.61 4.31 11.18
C ALA A 122 0.40 4.28 10.22
N TYR A 123 -0.30 3.15 10.12
CA TYR A 123 -1.50 3.02 9.31
C TYR A 123 -2.59 4.01 9.72
N LEU A 124 -2.96 4.01 11.01
CA LEU A 124 -4.01 4.86 11.54
C LEU A 124 -3.64 6.35 11.46
N ALA A 125 -2.37 6.70 11.67
CA ALA A 125 -1.88 8.06 11.48
C ALA A 125 -2.04 8.52 10.03
N GLY A 126 -1.71 7.65 9.06
CA GLY A 126 -1.90 7.93 7.65
C GLY A 126 -3.37 8.15 7.27
N GLU A 127 -4.26 7.26 7.71
CA GLU A 127 -5.70 7.38 7.43
C GLU A 127 -6.32 8.63 8.08
N GLN A 128 -5.94 8.98 9.31
CA GLN A 128 -6.41 10.21 9.97
C GLN A 128 -5.94 11.49 9.28
N LEU A 129 -4.78 11.45 8.63
CA LEU A 129 -4.26 12.54 7.81
C LEU A 129 -4.74 12.48 6.36
N HIS A 130 -5.65 11.55 6.03
CA HIS A 130 -6.18 11.32 4.69
C HIS A 130 -5.09 11.04 3.64
N VAL A 131 -3.99 10.40 4.04
CA VAL A 131 -2.91 9.93 3.17
C VAL A 131 -2.88 8.39 3.15
N SER A 132 -1.98 7.79 2.37
CA SER A 132 -1.92 6.32 2.29
C SER A 132 -1.39 5.70 3.58
N GLY A 133 -2.28 5.11 4.39
CA GLY A 133 -1.91 4.36 5.59
C GLY A 133 -1.02 3.15 5.30
N VAL A 134 -1.20 2.51 4.13
CA VAL A 134 -0.36 1.38 3.69
C VAL A 134 1.08 1.84 3.45
N ILE A 135 1.28 2.92 2.70
CA ILE A 135 2.61 3.47 2.45
C ILE A 135 3.24 3.98 3.75
N ALA A 136 2.46 4.62 4.63
CA ALA A 136 2.94 5.04 5.95
C ALA A 136 3.46 3.84 6.77
N THR A 137 2.73 2.72 6.77
CA THR A 137 3.11 1.49 7.47
C THR A 137 4.42 0.91 6.94
N VAL A 138 4.53 0.76 5.61
CA VAL A 138 5.72 0.20 4.96
C VAL A 138 6.93 1.10 5.13
N THR A 139 6.73 2.42 5.16
CA THR A 139 7.82 3.39 5.32
C THR A 139 8.26 3.54 6.79
N ALA A 140 7.39 3.22 7.76
CA ALA A 140 7.70 3.29 9.18
C ALA A 140 8.53 2.10 9.70
N GLY A 141 8.36 0.92 9.08
CA GLY A 141 9.11 -0.31 9.39
C GLY A 141 10.45 -0.38 8.67
#